data_AF-A0A512L9S3-F1
#
_entry.id   AF-A0A512L9S3-F1
#
_cell.length_a   1.000
_cell.length_b   1.000
_cell.length_c   1.000
_cell.angle_alpha   90.00
_cell.angle_beta   90.00
_cell.angle_gamma   90.00
#
_symmetry.space_group_name_H-M   'P 1'
#
loop_
_entity.id
_entity.type
_entity.pdbx_description
1 polymer ?
#
loop_
_entity_poly.entity_id
_entity_poly.type
_entity_poly.pdbx_seq_one_letter_code
_entity_poly.pdbx_strand_id
1 'polypeptide(L)'
;MDYSEEAKMTTQTETPAAIANDDLQRLVEFAQIITAARDAMSDDMVTRMAGAMSEGVNLLDRLTRNEGLMRLLLALDRQESQCLLIALSEAIHAASKDIAAAAPATGGLGCMLRVVRDPGTQEGVRFLAVLGQHLSHSLREQRRRGG
;
A
#
# COMPACT_ATOMS: atom_id res chain seq x y z
N MET A 1 89.50 50.34 -3.51
CA MET A 1 89.02 50.28 -2.11
C MET A 1 87.87 51.26 -2.06
N ASP A 2 86.61 50.85 -1.96
CA ASP A 2 86.08 49.72 -1.21
C ASP A 2 84.62 49.44 -1.60
N TYR A 3 84.27 48.15 -1.63
CA TYR A 3 82.97 47.46 -1.50
C TYR A 3 81.72 48.03 -2.21
N SER A 4 81.17 47.37 -3.25
CA SER A 4 80.41 46.09 -3.27
C SER A 4 78.91 46.25 -3.01
N GLU A 5 78.14 45.62 -3.90
CA GLU A 5 76.78 45.10 -3.72
C GLU A 5 75.65 46.15 -3.54
N GLU A 6 74.46 46.01 -4.14
CA GLU A 6 73.68 44.79 -4.34
C GLU A 6 72.94 44.81 -5.69
N ALA A 7 72.97 43.64 -6.33
CA ALA A 7 71.94 43.20 -7.24
C ALA A 7 70.59 43.18 -6.51
N LYS A 8 69.63 44.03 -6.91
CA LYS A 8 68.22 43.79 -6.60
C LYS A 8 67.55 43.09 -7.77
N MET A 9 67.77 41.77 -7.73
CA MET A 9 66.88 40.72 -8.17
C MET A 9 65.40 41.12 -7.93
N THR A 10 64.72 41.63 -8.95
CA THR A 10 63.25 41.72 -8.93
C THR A 10 62.72 40.44 -9.56
N THR A 11 62.68 39.36 -8.77
CA THR A 11 61.93 38.16 -9.13
C THR A 11 60.45 38.52 -9.09
N GLN A 12 59.92 38.80 -10.27
CA GLN A 12 58.50 38.85 -10.59
C GLN A 12 57.87 37.53 -10.13
N THR A 13 57.26 37.55 -8.95
CA THR A 13 56.42 36.44 -8.47
C THR A 13 54.99 36.78 -8.86
N GLU A 14 54.62 36.36 -10.05
CA GLU A 14 53.23 36.26 -10.46
C GLU A 14 52.52 35.22 -9.56
N THR A 15 51.68 35.77 -8.68
CA THR A 15 50.28 35.33 -8.52
C THR A 15 49.97 33.89 -8.06
N PRO A 16 50.19 33.54 -6.78
CA PRO A 16 49.49 32.43 -6.11
C PRO A 16 48.14 32.85 -5.50
N ALA A 17 48.00 34.13 -5.14
CA ALA A 17 46.88 34.61 -4.31
C ALA A 17 45.55 34.75 -5.09
N ALA A 18 45.59 35.03 -6.39
CA ALA A 18 44.36 35.21 -7.19
C ALA A 18 43.65 33.88 -7.48
N ILE A 19 44.40 32.79 -7.66
CA ILE A 19 43.85 31.45 -7.95
C ILE A 19 43.19 30.87 -6.69
N ALA A 20 43.81 31.03 -5.52
CA ALA A 20 43.26 30.57 -4.25
C ALA A 20 41.96 31.29 -3.86
N ASN A 21 41.83 32.58 -4.19
CA ASN A 21 40.60 33.34 -3.93
C ASN A 21 39.43 32.90 -4.82
N ASP A 22 39.69 32.58 -6.10
CA ASP A 22 38.64 32.14 -7.03
C ASP A 22 38.06 30.78 -6.63
N ASP A 23 38.89 29.83 -6.21
CA ASP A 23 38.45 28.53 -5.72
C ASP A 23 37.67 28.62 -4.39
N LEU A 24 38.11 29.51 -3.49
CA LEU A 24 37.38 29.74 -2.23
C LEU A 24 36.00 30.35 -2.49
N GLN A 25 35.90 31.25 -3.47
CA GLN A 25 34.64 31.88 -3.84
C GLN A 25 33.66 30.90 -4.49
N ARG A 26 34.16 30.00 -5.36
CA ARG A 26 33.34 28.91 -5.93
C ARG A 26 32.85 27.93 -4.88
N LEU A 27 33.67 27.59 -3.87
CA LEU A 27 33.25 26.75 -2.74
C LEU A 27 32.14 27.41 -1.91
N VAL A 28 32.22 28.74 -1.73
CA VAL A 28 31.17 29.51 -1.04
C VAL A 28 29.88 29.52 -1.84
N GLU A 29 29.93 29.77 -3.15
CA GLU A 29 28.74 29.67 -4.02
C GLU A 29 28.14 28.26 -4.03
N PHE A 30 28.98 27.23 -4.08
CA PHE A 30 28.50 25.85 -4.05
C PHE A 30 27.86 25.49 -2.71
N ALA A 31 28.43 25.94 -1.60
CA ALA A 31 27.84 25.79 -0.27
C ALA A 31 26.51 26.55 -0.13
N GLN A 32 26.38 27.73 -0.75
CA GLN A 32 25.12 28.49 -0.76
C GLN A 32 24.04 27.78 -1.57
N ILE A 33 24.38 27.24 -2.74
CA ILE A 33 23.44 26.47 -3.58
C ILE A 33 23.01 25.19 -2.87
N ILE A 34 23.94 24.46 -2.24
CA ILE A 34 23.61 23.25 -1.47
C ILE A 34 22.72 23.61 -0.28
N THR A 35 23.02 24.70 0.44
CA THR A 35 22.20 25.17 1.55
C THR A 35 20.79 25.54 1.08
N ALA A 36 20.66 26.29 -0.01
CA ALA A 36 19.37 26.66 -0.57
C ALA A 36 18.57 25.46 -1.10
N ALA A 37 19.23 24.50 -1.75
CA ALA A 37 18.61 23.26 -2.21
C ALA A 37 18.16 22.39 -1.02
N ARG A 38 18.94 22.37 0.06
CA ARG A 38 18.61 21.65 1.29
C ARG A 38 17.43 22.28 2.02
N ASP A 39 17.36 23.61 2.14
CA ASP A 39 16.23 24.31 2.75
C ASP A 39 14.95 24.14 1.91
N ALA A 40 15.05 24.26 0.59
CA ALA A 40 13.90 24.07 -0.31
C ALA A 40 13.35 22.63 -0.30
N MET A 41 14.24 21.63 -0.18
CA MET A 41 13.84 20.23 -0.08
C MET A 41 13.41 19.83 1.34
N SER A 42 13.86 20.56 2.36
CA SER A 42 13.51 20.26 3.74
C SER A 42 12.15 20.85 4.06
N ASP A 43 11.93 22.15 3.98
CA ASP A 43 10.75 22.74 4.60
C ASP A 43 9.46 22.47 3.82
N ASP A 44 9.50 22.62 2.50
CA ASP A 44 8.31 22.50 1.66
C ASP A 44 7.91 21.02 1.45
N MET A 45 8.89 20.12 1.30
CA MET A 45 8.60 18.68 1.20
C MET A 45 8.26 18.07 2.56
N VAL A 46 8.90 18.49 3.66
CA VAL A 46 8.50 18.05 5.01
C VAL A 46 7.10 18.54 5.33
N THR A 47 6.72 19.77 4.93
CA THR A 47 5.36 20.28 5.12
C THR A 47 4.34 19.44 4.34
N ARG A 48 4.61 19.11 3.08
CA ARG A 48 3.71 18.25 2.28
C ARG A 48 3.64 16.82 2.81
N MET A 49 4.77 16.25 3.22
CA MET A 49 4.84 14.91 3.82
C MET A 49 4.09 14.89 5.16
N ALA A 50 4.29 15.88 6.01
CA ALA A 50 3.58 16.03 7.28
C ALA A 50 2.07 16.22 7.05
N GLY A 51 1.68 16.94 5.99
CA GLY A 51 0.29 17.06 5.54
C GLY A 51 -0.28 15.70 5.12
N ALA A 52 0.40 14.98 4.23
CA ALA A 52 -0.02 13.66 3.77
C ALA A 52 -0.08 12.63 4.91
N MET A 53 0.86 12.66 5.85
CA MET A 53 0.83 11.81 7.03
C MET A 53 -0.28 12.19 7.99
N SER A 54 -0.56 13.48 8.19
CA SER A 54 -1.70 13.92 9.01
C SER A 54 -3.03 13.49 8.40
N GLU A 55 -3.18 13.60 7.08
CA GLU A 55 -4.35 13.09 6.36
C GLU A 55 -4.44 11.57 6.45
N GLY A 56 -3.32 10.85 6.31
CA GLY A 56 -3.26 9.40 6.48
C GLY A 56 -3.66 8.94 7.88
N VAL A 57 -3.17 9.61 8.92
CA VAL A 57 -3.56 9.35 10.32
C VAL A 57 -5.04 9.66 10.55
N ASN A 58 -5.56 10.73 9.95
CA ASN A 58 -6.99 11.06 10.06
C ASN A 58 -7.87 10.02 9.34
N LEU A 59 -7.46 9.55 8.15
CA LEU A 59 -8.15 8.45 7.47
C LEU A 59 -8.09 7.16 8.28
N LEU A 60 -6.95 6.86 8.91
CA LEU A 60 -6.79 5.71 9.79
C LEU A 60 -7.66 5.82 11.05
N ASP A 61 -7.77 7.00 11.66
CA ASP A 61 -8.67 7.25 12.80
C ASP A 61 -10.13 7.05 12.38
N ARG A 62 -10.52 7.58 11.22
CA ARG A 62 -11.88 7.37 10.67
C ARG A 62 -12.16 5.91 10.33
N LEU A 63 -11.18 5.18 9.81
CA LEU A 63 -11.27 3.75 9.53
C LEU A 63 -11.41 2.96 10.84
N THR A 64 -10.64 3.34 11.87
CA THR A 64 -10.66 2.72 13.20
C THR A 64 -11.97 3.00 13.94
N ARG A 65 -12.51 4.22 13.80
CA ARG A 65 -13.83 4.61 14.33
C ARG A 65 -15.00 4.05 13.52
N ASN A 66 -14.75 3.49 12.33
CA ASN A 66 -15.80 2.81 11.60
C ASN A 66 -16.09 1.47 12.28
N GLU A 67 -17.09 1.48 13.16
CA GLU A 67 -17.50 0.29 13.91
C GLU A 67 -17.84 -0.89 13.01
N GLY A 68 -18.35 -0.65 11.80
CA GLY A 68 -18.67 -1.70 10.84
C GLY A 68 -17.43 -2.44 10.35
N LEU A 69 -16.41 -1.70 9.91
CA LEU A 69 -15.15 -2.27 9.44
C LEU A 69 -14.35 -2.91 10.56
N MET A 70 -14.33 -2.30 11.74
CA MET A 70 -13.65 -2.88 12.91
C MET A 70 -14.34 -4.17 13.37
N ARG A 71 -15.68 -4.20 13.39
CA ARG A 71 -16.45 -5.43 13.68
C ARG A 71 -16.24 -6.50 12.62
N LEU A 72 -16.13 -6.12 11.34
CA LEU A 72 -15.83 -7.07 10.26
C LEU A 72 -14.42 -7.66 10.43
N LEU A 73 -13.43 -6.83 10.74
CA LEU A 73 -12.06 -7.29 11.01
C LEU A 73 -12.03 -8.26 12.20
N LEU A 74 -12.68 -7.90 13.31
CA LEU A 74 -12.84 -8.78 14.47
C LEU A 74 -13.60 -10.06 14.14
N ALA A 75 -14.61 -10.00 13.29
CA ALA A 75 -15.35 -11.18 12.85
C ALA A 75 -14.49 -12.09 11.97
N LEU A 76 -13.62 -11.53 11.13
CA LEU A 76 -12.66 -12.27 10.30
C LEU A 76 -11.50 -12.83 11.11
N ASP A 77 -11.10 -12.16 12.19
CA ASP A 77 -10.04 -12.60 13.11
C ASP A 77 -10.48 -13.77 13.99
N ARG A 78 -11.78 -14.03 14.13
CA ARG A 78 -12.28 -15.21 14.85
C ARG A 78 -11.83 -16.49 14.18
N GLN A 79 -11.37 -17.43 14.99
CA GLN A 79 -10.88 -18.73 14.55
C GLN A 79 -11.93 -19.50 13.74
N GLU A 80 -13.21 -19.39 14.08
CA GLU A 80 -14.29 -20.01 13.30
C GLU A 80 -14.39 -19.46 11.88
N SER A 81 -14.21 -18.14 11.70
CA SER A 81 -14.23 -17.50 10.38
C SER A 81 -13.00 -17.87 9.56
N GLN A 82 -11.82 -17.95 10.18
CA GLN A 82 -10.60 -18.41 9.52
C GLN A 82 -10.75 -19.86 9.04
N CYS A 83 -11.26 -20.75 9.90
CA CYS A 83 -11.54 -22.14 9.52
C CYS A 83 -12.56 -22.21 8.38
N LEU A 84 -13.61 -21.38 8.41
CA LEU A 84 -14.60 -21.31 7.33
C LEU A 84 -13.97 -20.84 6.01
N LEU A 85 -13.15 -19.78 6.05
CA LEU A 85 -12.46 -19.27 4.85
C LEU A 85 -11.51 -20.29 4.24
N ILE A 86 -10.76 -21.02 5.08
CA ILE A 86 -9.89 -22.11 4.64
C ILE A 86 -10.72 -23.22 4.01
N ALA A 87 -11.77 -23.70 4.70
CA ALA A 87 -12.63 -24.76 4.18
C ALA A 87 -13.33 -24.37 2.87
N LEU A 88 -13.77 -23.11 2.75
CA LEU A 88 -14.37 -22.58 1.54
C LEU A 88 -13.35 -22.52 0.39
N SER A 89 -12.13 -22.05 0.67
CA SER A 89 -11.04 -22.03 -0.30
C SER A 89 -10.68 -23.43 -0.79
N GLU A 90 -10.57 -24.39 0.12
CA GLU A 90 -10.31 -25.79 -0.20
C GLU A 90 -11.46 -26.41 -1.01
N ALA A 91 -12.71 -26.13 -0.64
CA ALA A 91 -13.88 -26.61 -1.36
C ALA A 91 -13.95 -26.04 -2.79
N ILE A 92 -13.67 -24.75 -2.97
CA ILE A 92 -13.61 -24.11 -4.30
C ILE A 92 -12.46 -24.70 -5.12
N HIS A 93 -11.29 -24.91 -4.50
CA HIS A 93 -10.14 -25.50 -5.19
C HIS A 93 -10.41 -26.95 -5.62
N ALA A 94 -11.02 -27.76 -4.74
CA ALA A 94 -11.43 -29.13 -5.03
C ALA A 94 -12.49 -29.16 -6.14
N ALA A 95 -13.53 -28.34 -6.05
CA ALA A 95 -14.56 -28.23 -7.08
C ALA A 95 -13.97 -27.79 -8.43
N SER A 96 -13.05 -26.83 -8.44
CA SER A 96 -12.35 -26.40 -9.65
C SER A 96 -11.54 -27.53 -10.27
N LYS A 97 -10.88 -28.36 -9.44
CA LYS A 97 -10.10 -29.51 -9.89
C LYS A 97 -11.01 -30.60 -10.45
N ASP A 98 -12.13 -30.89 -9.81
CA ASP A 98 -13.09 -31.89 -10.25
C ASP A 98 -13.77 -31.48 -11.56
N ILE A 99 -14.14 -30.19 -11.72
CA ILE A 99 -14.68 -29.66 -12.97
C ILE A 99 -13.64 -29.71 -14.09
N ALA A 100 -12.37 -29.41 -13.78
CA ALA A 100 -11.28 -29.50 -14.75
C ALA A 100 -10.93 -30.95 -15.14
N ALA A 101 -11.13 -31.91 -14.22
CA ALA A 101 -10.88 -33.33 -14.44
C ALA A 101 -12.08 -34.07 -15.06
N ALA A 102 -13.28 -33.52 -14.97
CA ALA A 102 -14.49 -34.10 -15.54
C ALA A 102 -14.56 -33.89 -17.06
N ALA A 103 -15.05 -34.90 -17.78
CA ALA A 103 -15.38 -34.75 -19.20
C ALA A 103 -16.46 -33.66 -19.37
N PRO A 104 -16.46 -32.90 -20.50
CA PRO A 104 -17.46 -31.88 -20.76
C PRO A 104 -18.87 -32.43 -20.53
N ALA A 105 -19.69 -31.70 -19.77
CA ALA A 105 -21.03 -32.16 -19.43
C ALA A 105 -21.79 -32.53 -20.71
N THR A 106 -22.20 -33.80 -20.83
CA THR A 106 -23.00 -34.26 -21.96
C THR A 106 -24.31 -33.48 -21.96
N GLY A 107 -24.50 -32.62 -22.95
CA GLY A 107 -25.68 -31.76 -23.09
C GLY A 107 -26.95 -32.58 -23.32
N GLY A 108 -28.09 -32.04 -22.86
CA GLY A 108 -29.42 -32.60 -23.12
C GLY A 108 -30.43 -32.36 -21.99
N LEU A 109 -31.73 -32.42 -22.34
CA LEU A 109 -32.85 -32.25 -21.38
C LEU A 109 -32.83 -33.31 -20.26
N GLY A 110 -32.38 -34.53 -20.56
CA GLY A 110 -32.25 -35.61 -19.57
C GLY A 110 -31.15 -35.35 -18.53
N CYS A 111 -30.03 -34.74 -18.93
CA CYS A 111 -28.94 -34.37 -18.03
C CYS A 111 -29.40 -33.26 -17.06
N MET A 112 -30.13 -32.25 -17.58
CA MET A 112 -30.76 -31.21 -16.74
C MET A 112 -31.73 -31.81 -15.71
N LEU A 113 -32.62 -32.72 -16.14
CA LEU A 113 -33.58 -33.35 -15.23
C LEU A 113 -32.87 -34.21 -14.16
N ARG A 114 -31.75 -34.82 -14.51
CA ARG A 114 -30.93 -35.60 -13.58
C ARG A 114 -30.24 -34.71 -12.56
N VAL A 115 -29.64 -33.59 -12.96
CA VAL A 115 -28.98 -32.64 -12.05
C VAL A 115 -29.96 -32.04 -11.05
N VAL A 116 -31.18 -31.69 -11.48
CA VAL A 116 -32.23 -31.19 -10.59
C VAL A 116 -32.71 -32.26 -9.60
N ARG A 117 -32.72 -33.53 -10.01
CA ARG A 117 -33.06 -34.66 -9.14
C ARG A 117 -31.90 -35.18 -8.31
N ASP A 118 -30.70 -34.65 -8.52
CA ASP A 118 -29.53 -35.04 -7.76
C ASP A 118 -29.69 -34.59 -6.30
N PRO A 119 -29.55 -35.50 -5.31
CA PRO A 119 -29.71 -35.16 -3.91
C PRO A 119 -28.67 -34.12 -3.44
N GLY A 120 -27.47 -34.11 -4.03
CA GLY A 120 -26.44 -33.12 -3.74
C GLY A 120 -26.83 -31.72 -4.20
N THR A 121 -27.39 -31.58 -5.40
CA THR A 121 -27.93 -30.30 -5.90
C THR A 121 -29.05 -29.78 -5.02
N GLN A 122 -29.95 -30.66 -4.58
CA GLN A 122 -31.08 -30.29 -3.73
C GLN A 122 -30.63 -29.77 -2.37
N GLU A 123 -29.70 -30.48 -1.70
CA GLU A 123 -29.15 -30.04 -0.42
C GLU A 123 -28.33 -28.75 -0.56
N GLY A 124 -27.60 -28.56 -1.66
CA GLY A 124 -26.88 -27.32 -1.94
C GLY A 124 -27.82 -26.11 -2.09
N VAL A 125 -28.91 -26.25 -2.86
CA VAL A 125 -29.92 -25.20 -3.01
C VAL A 125 -30.62 -24.91 -1.67
N ARG A 126 -30.93 -25.95 -0.88
CA ARG A 126 -31.52 -25.80 0.44
C ARG A 126 -30.59 -25.06 1.40
N PHE A 127 -29.31 -25.39 1.42
CA PHE A 127 -28.30 -24.70 2.22
C PHE A 127 -28.22 -23.20 1.85
N LEU A 128 -28.16 -22.88 0.56
CA LEU A 128 -28.14 -21.50 0.09
C LEU A 128 -29.40 -20.72 0.47
N ALA A 129 -30.57 -21.37 0.41
CA ALA A 129 -31.83 -20.75 0.82
C ALA A 129 -31.85 -20.42 2.32
N VAL A 130 -31.42 -21.35 3.17
CA VAL A 130 -31.34 -21.14 4.63
C VAL A 130 -30.33 -20.04 4.96
N LEU A 131 -29.14 -20.07 4.34
CA LEU A 131 -28.12 -19.03 4.50
C LEU A 131 -28.67 -17.64 4.13
N GLY A 132 -29.36 -17.53 2.99
CA GLY A 132 -29.98 -16.29 2.54
C GLY A 132 -31.06 -15.76 3.50
N GLN A 133 -31.86 -16.65 4.09
CA GLN A 133 -32.88 -16.28 5.07
C GLN A 133 -32.25 -15.63 6.31
N HIS A 134 -31.20 -16.24 6.87
CA HIS A 134 -30.48 -15.70 8.03
C HIS A 134 -29.80 -14.36 7.73
N LEU A 135 -29.17 -14.22 6.55
CA LEU A 135 -28.57 -12.96 6.10
C LEU A 135 -29.62 -11.85 5.99
N SER A 136 -30.75 -12.13 5.35
CA SER A 136 -31.83 -11.15 5.17
C SER A 136 -32.44 -10.69 6.50
N HIS A 137 -32.55 -11.61 7.47
CA HIS A 137 -33.05 -11.32 8.80
C HIS A 137 -32.09 -10.40 9.55
N SER A 138 -30.80 -10.74 9.58
CA SER A 138 -29.76 -9.95 10.24
C SER A 138 -29.68 -8.52 9.68
N LEU A 139 -29.74 -8.36 8.35
CA LEU A 139 -29.73 -7.04 7.70
C LEU A 139 -30.96 -6.18 8.06
N ARG A 140 -32.14 -6.82 8.17
CA ARG A 140 -33.37 -6.14 8.59
C ARG A 140 -33.31 -5.72 10.06
N GLU A 141 -32.75 -6.56 10.92
CA GLU A 141 -32.55 -6.25 12.34
C GLU A 141 -31.54 -5.13 12.55
N GLN A 142 -30.43 -5.11 11.82
CA GLN A 142 -29.47 -4.01 11.89
C GLN A 142 -30.05 -2.69 11.41
N ARG A 143 -30.82 -2.70 10.30
CA ARG A 143 -31.52 -1.50 9.83
C ARG A 143 -32.54 -0.98 10.86
N ARG A 144 -33.20 -1.88 11.60
CA ARG A 144 -34.14 -1.52 12.67
C ARG A 144 -33.46 -0.98 13.93
N ARG A 145 -32.21 -1.37 14.21
CA ARG A 145 -31.44 -0.90 15.37
C ARG A 145 -30.64 0.38 15.08
N GLY A 146 -30.38 0.68 13.81
CA GLY A 146 -29.62 1.85 13.36
C GLY A 146 -30.47 3.03 12.88
N GLY A 147 -31.77 3.05 13.17
CA GLY A 147 -32.66 4.21 13.01
C GLY A 147 -33.22 4.61 14.35
#